data_AF-A0A8K0DF90-F1
#
_entry.id   AF-A0A8K0DF90-F1
#
_cell.length_a   1.000
_cell.length_b   1.000
_cell.length_c   1.000
_cell.angle_alpha   90.00
_cell.angle_beta   90.00
_cell.angle_gamma   90.00
#
_symmetry.space_group_name_H-M   'P 1'
#
loop_
_entity.id
_entity.type
_entity.pdbx_description
1 polymer ?
#
loop_
_entity_poly.entity_id
_entity_poly.type
_entity_poly.pdbx_seq_one_letter_code
_entity_poly.pdbx_strand_id
1 'polypeptide(L)'
;MSHTKLSTQSTHSTESKASTTGKPSPVSKKKKKKVSIMSEHENITIRLSEIGVFTASPSDMELQIQAGRVLYILDKAISKLQVATTLPSLLKHDACTLVRYLTSQEVEFVQGVCVRYAGEIAASRSHLRKCSMFQQMSAVVEKISLPEAKKKISGKVAYAGKLETDTLADPHMGQVMELLWSNHPLRTLILDEYDSTPQTNDAIFVNCIRSLREAVSTRMSVSALDERAREKRLRKAWIINSESEANINATKLLLEKQREELGRQLDVKKRIVNEYTSKIEELKLNFKEDIKRKVQDSEKEMAEDTHASERRQGDLAQEAKTTTYQFETLLSQHLRHEKNLRHKRSKVETQLCSWLNKYDADIGERQAEFEEITRGFDEEKAELDALQEKFNEQEEDYIVLMTEKEEEERKVWEAKAYVFLSNRSARRIQRFWKAYVQRKIERRKAKKAKGKAKKEKSMEVIDTAAPVESAPPPTIEKSKGDADAAETTGRTDPAGVTNVEME
;
A
#
# COMPACT_ATOMS: atom_id res chain seq x y z
N MET A 1 25.19 10.45 11.70
CA MET A 1 23.82 10.79 12.14
C MET A 1 23.37 12.03 11.40
N SER A 2 22.43 11.89 10.47
CA SER A 2 21.97 12.98 9.60
C SER A 2 20.50 12.74 9.25
N HIS A 3 19.60 13.66 9.64
CA HIS A 3 18.16 13.49 9.43
C HIS A 3 17.70 14.18 8.14
N THR A 4 17.36 13.40 7.11
CA THR A 4 16.69 13.91 5.91
C THR A 4 15.17 13.84 6.12
N LYS A 5 14.54 14.98 6.42
CA LYS A 5 13.07 15.10 6.41
C LYS A 5 12.59 15.27 4.97
N LEU A 6 11.67 14.43 4.52
CA LEU A 6 10.87 14.67 3.30
C LEU A 6 9.52 15.28 3.67
N SER A 7 9.08 16.26 2.88
CA SER A 7 7.94 17.12 3.17
C SER A 7 7.29 17.63 1.88
N THR A 8 6.08 17.14 1.60
CA THR A 8 5.16 17.62 0.55
C THR A 8 3.75 17.50 1.14
N GLN A 9 3.02 18.57 1.41
CA GLN A 9 2.30 19.41 0.43
C GLN A 9 1.51 18.52 -0.57
N SER A 10 0.18 18.39 -0.50
CA SER A 10 -0.90 19.35 -0.19
C SER A 10 -0.99 20.49 -1.21
N THR A 11 -1.86 20.32 -2.20
CA THR A 11 -2.38 21.34 -3.12
C THR A 11 -3.88 21.11 -3.34
N HIS A 12 -4.57 22.02 -4.04
CA HIS A 12 -5.96 22.39 -3.76
C HIS A 12 -6.89 22.35 -4.97
N SER A 13 -8.20 22.18 -4.72
CA SER A 13 -9.33 22.49 -5.63
C SER A 13 -9.45 21.59 -6.89
N THR A 14 -10.55 21.52 -7.65
CA THR A 14 -11.84 22.26 -7.69
C THR A 14 -13.03 21.30 -7.50
N GLU A 15 -14.09 21.63 -6.74
CA GLU A 15 -15.18 22.56 -7.04
C GLU A 15 -16.06 22.17 -8.26
N SER A 16 -17.33 21.82 -7.98
CA SER A 16 -18.44 21.71 -8.94
C SER A 16 -19.78 21.73 -8.21
N LYS A 17 -20.59 22.79 -8.39
CA LYS A 17 -21.92 22.98 -7.78
C LYS A 17 -23.02 22.98 -8.84
N ALA A 18 -23.99 22.08 -8.69
CA ALA A 18 -25.28 22.01 -9.38
C ALA A 18 -26.18 21.05 -8.57
N SER A 19 -27.39 21.34 -8.06
CA SER A 19 -28.44 22.31 -8.44
C SER A 19 -28.87 22.14 -9.91
N THR A 20 -30.12 21.84 -10.28
CA THR A 20 -31.42 22.13 -9.65
C THR A 20 -32.49 21.14 -10.16
N THR A 21 -33.70 21.17 -9.59
CA THR A 21 -34.94 20.47 -10.03
C THR A 21 -34.97 18.94 -9.80
N GLY A 22 -36.08 18.29 -9.47
CA GLY A 22 -37.43 18.81 -9.17
C GLY A 22 -38.48 18.52 -10.24
N LYS A 23 -39.00 17.29 -10.31
CA LYS A 23 -40.20 16.96 -11.12
C LYS A 23 -40.90 15.65 -10.70
N PRO A 24 -41.98 15.71 -9.88
CA PRO A 24 -43.00 14.67 -9.85
C PRO A 24 -44.00 14.93 -10.99
N SER A 25 -44.16 14.01 -11.94
CA SER A 25 -45.00 14.22 -13.13
C SER A 25 -45.42 12.92 -13.83
N PRO A 26 -46.55 12.91 -14.58
CA PRO A 26 -47.64 12.01 -14.19
C PRO A 26 -48.35 11.34 -15.40
N VAL A 27 -49.59 10.85 -15.21
CA VAL A 27 -50.66 10.71 -16.25
C VAL A 27 -50.27 9.92 -17.51
N SER A 28 -50.86 8.75 -17.83
CA SER A 28 -52.06 8.08 -17.33
C SER A 28 -52.27 6.73 -18.07
N LYS A 29 -53.35 6.00 -17.74
CA LYS A 29 -54.35 5.65 -18.77
C LYS A 29 -55.74 5.46 -18.17
N LYS A 30 -56.74 6.16 -18.72
CA LYS A 30 -58.15 6.08 -18.32
C LYS A 30 -58.78 4.79 -18.85
N LYS A 31 -59.57 4.09 -18.03
CA LYS A 31 -60.76 3.35 -18.50
C LYS A 31 -61.95 3.63 -17.59
N LYS A 32 -62.89 4.44 -18.09
CA LYS A 32 -64.24 4.59 -17.51
C LYS A 32 -65.11 3.38 -17.92
N LYS A 33 -65.82 2.80 -16.96
CA LYS A 33 -67.22 2.30 -16.99
C LYS A 33 -67.44 1.48 -15.70
N LYS A 34 -68.37 1.86 -14.82
CA LYS A 34 -69.85 1.69 -14.90
C LYS A 34 -70.24 0.25 -14.54
N VAL A 35 -71.32 0.08 -13.75
CA VAL A 35 -71.64 -1.06 -12.87
C VAL A 35 -70.94 -0.91 -11.51
N SER A 36 -71.61 -0.93 -10.34
CA SER A 36 -73.07 -0.91 -10.11
C SER A 36 -73.45 -0.04 -8.91
N ILE A 37 -74.34 0.95 -9.13
CA ILE A 37 -75.04 1.68 -8.06
C ILE A 37 -76.44 1.06 -7.96
N MET A 38 -76.51 -0.17 -7.45
CA MET A 38 -77.77 -0.93 -7.29
C MET A 38 -77.93 -1.53 -5.88
N SER A 39 -76.84 -1.83 -5.18
CA SER A 39 -76.84 -2.45 -3.84
C SER A 39 -77.47 -1.60 -2.74
N GLU A 40 -77.66 -0.29 -2.96
CA GLU A 40 -78.25 0.62 -1.97
C GLU A 40 -79.74 0.88 -2.22
N HIS A 41 -80.19 0.92 -3.48
CA HIS A 41 -81.62 1.07 -3.79
C HIS A 41 -82.43 -0.21 -3.52
N GLU A 42 -81.86 -1.41 -3.75
CA GLU A 42 -82.55 -2.66 -3.38
C GLU A 42 -82.72 -2.80 -1.86
N ASN A 43 -81.76 -2.32 -1.06
CA ASN A 43 -81.85 -2.33 0.41
C ASN A 43 -82.96 -1.41 0.97
N ILE A 44 -83.32 -0.34 0.26
CA ILE A 44 -84.42 0.55 0.66
C ILE A 44 -85.77 -0.02 0.21
N THR A 45 -85.86 -0.58 -1.00
CA THR A 45 -87.12 -1.14 -1.53
C THR A 45 -87.64 -2.32 -0.70
N ILE A 46 -86.77 -3.15 -0.13
CA ILE A 46 -87.16 -4.30 0.69
C ILE A 46 -87.84 -3.89 2.02
N ARG A 47 -87.55 -2.70 2.56
CA ARG A 47 -88.12 -2.24 3.85
C ARG A 47 -89.53 -1.65 3.78
N LEU A 48 -90.07 -1.40 2.58
CA LEU A 48 -91.41 -0.81 2.43
C LEU A 48 -92.51 -1.85 2.20
N SER A 49 -92.17 -3.13 1.99
CA SER A 49 -93.13 -4.24 1.94
C SER A 49 -93.47 -4.86 3.30
N GLU A 50 -92.78 -4.47 4.38
CA GLU A 50 -93.03 -5.02 5.73
C GLU A 50 -94.06 -4.22 6.55
N ILE A 51 -94.52 -3.05 6.07
CA ILE A 51 -95.75 -2.39 6.56
C ILE A 51 -96.98 -2.98 5.85
N GLY A 52 -96.98 -4.31 5.71
CA GLY A 52 -98.20 -5.05 5.41
C GLY A 52 -99.08 -5.01 6.64
N VAL A 53 -100.12 -4.16 6.62
CA VAL A 53 -101.19 -4.22 7.62
C VAL A 53 -101.85 -5.58 7.47
N PHE A 54 -101.44 -6.52 8.32
CA PHE A 54 -102.02 -7.85 8.39
C PHE A 54 -103.44 -7.70 8.92
N THR A 55 -104.38 -7.49 8.00
CA THR A 55 -105.75 -7.93 8.17
C THR A 55 -105.69 -9.46 8.26
N ALA A 56 -105.42 -9.95 9.47
CA ALA A 56 -105.31 -11.38 9.76
C ALA A 56 -106.51 -12.07 9.11
N SER A 57 -106.26 -13.13 8.33
CA SER A 57 -107.33 -13.84 7.64
C SER A 57 -108.41 -14.23 8.66
N PRO A 58 -109.70 -14.33 8.29
CA PRO A 58 -110.71 -14.87 9.19
C PRO A 58 -110.28 -16.19 9.84
N SER A 59 -109.53 -17.04 9.10
CA SER A 59 -108.91 -18.26 9.60
C SER A 59 -107.70 -18.04 10.53
N ASP A 60 -106.91 -16.98 10.34
CA ASP A 60 -105.79 -16.62 11.23
C ASP A 60 -106.33 -16.06 12.56
N MET A 61 -107.37 -15.21 12.51
CA MET A 61 -108.09 -14.76 13.71
C MET A 61 -108.75 -15.93 14.44
N GLU A 62 -109.36 -16.87 13.72
CA GLU A 62 -109.91 -18.09 14.33
C GLU A 62 -108.81 -18.93 14.99
N LEU A 63 -107.68 -19.16 14.31
CA LEU A 63 -106.51 -19.84 14.89
C LEU A 63 -105.98 -19.13 16.14
N GLN A 64 -105.92 -17.79 16.13
CA GLN A 64 -105.48 -17.00 17.28
C GLN A 64 -106.49 -17.08 18.46
N ILE A 65 -107.80 -17.14 18.18
CA ILE A 65 -108.83 -17.36 19.19
C ILE A 65 -108.75 -18.80 19.75
N GLN A 66 -108.53 -19.81 18.90
CA GLN A 66 -108.34 -21.19 19.33
C GLN A 66 -107.04 -21.35 20.15
N ALA A 67 -105.95 -20.70 19.75
CA ALA A 67 -104.70 -20.64 20.53
C ALA A 67 -104.93 -19.97 21.89
N GLY A 68 -105.63 -18.84 21.93
CA GLY A 68 -106.01 -18.16 23.18
C GLY A 68 -106.84 -19.06 24.11
N ARG A 69 -107.78 -19.84 23.57
CA ARG A 69 -108.56 -20.84 24.33
C ARG A 69 -107.68 -21.96 24.88
N VAL A 70 -106.79 -22.54 24.07
CA VAL A 70 -105.87 -23.62 24.51
C VAL A 70 -104.90 -23.12 25.57
N LEU A 71 -104.31 -21.94 25.39
CA LEU A 71 -103.41 -21.31 26.37
C LEU A 71 -104.15 -20.96 27.67
N TYR A 72 -105.38 -20.43 27.59
CA TYR A 72 -106.21 -20.18 28.78
C TYR A 72 -106.55 -21.47 29.54
N ILE A 73 -106.83 -22.57 28.84
CA ILE A 73 -107.05 -23.89 29.47
C ILE A 73 -105.77 -24.39 30.15
N LEU A 74 -104.61 -24.25 29.49
CA LEU A 74 -103.31 -24.62 30.07
C LEU A 74 -102.95 -23.77 31.29
N ASP A 75 -103.14 -22.45 31.23
CA ASP A 75 -102.87 -21.54 32.36
C ASP A 75 -103.80 -21.83 33.55
N LYS A 76 -105.10 -22.08 33.27
CA LYS A 76 -106.07 -22.51 34.29
C LYS A 76 -105.73 -23.88 34.89
N ALA A 77 -105.18 -24.80 34.10
CA ALA A 77 -104.71 -26.10 34.57
C ALA A 77 -103.44 -25.96 35.43
N ILE A 78 -102.44 -25.17 35.00
CA ILE A 78 -101.22 -24.85 35.75
C ILE A 78 -101.59 -24.31 37.13
N SER A 79 -102.44 -23.28 37.20
CA SER A 79 -102.80 -22.70 38.50
C SER A 79 -103.65 -23.62 39.38
N LYS A 80 -104.56 -24.45 38.82
CA LYS A 80 -105.22 -25.51 39.61
C LYS A 80 -104.21 -26.55 40.13
N LEU A 81 -103.16 -26.85 39.37
CA LEU A 81 -102.09 -27.75 39.79
C LEU A 81 -101.26 -27.15 40.94
N GLN A 82 -100.89 -25.86 40.86
CA GLN A 82 -100.16 -25.17 41.93
C GLN A 82 -100.87 -25.33 43.29
N VAL A 83 -102.19 -25.03 43.32
CA VAL A 83 -103.05 -25.18 44.52
C VAL A 83 -103.13 -26.64 45.01
N ALA A 84 -103.12 -27.62 44.11
CA ALA A 84 -103.05 -29.04 44.50
C ALA A 84 -101.69 -29.41 45.12
N THR A 85 -100.60 -28.84 44.61
CA THR A 85 -99.24 -29.12 45.10
C THR A 85 -98.90 -28.43 46.42
N THR A 86 -99.59 -27.34 46.80
CA THR A 86 -99.51 -26.72 48.13
C THR A 86 -100.30 -27.44 49.22
N LEU A 87 -101.29 -28.26 48.84
CA LEU A 87 -102.19 -28.95 49.77
C LEU A 87 -101.46 -29.73 50.90
N PRO A 88 -100.36 -30.46 50.64
CA PRO A 88 -99.62 -31.17 51.69
C PRO A 88 -98.77 -30.26 52.60
N SER A 89 -98.62 -28.97 52.29
CA SER A 89 -97.93 -28.00 53.13
C SER A 89 -98.92 -27.26 54.04
N LEU A 90 -100.09 -26.88 53.51
CA LEU A 90 -101.21 -26.30 54.28
C LEU A 90 -101.68 -27.21 55.44
N LEU A 91 -101.48 -28.52 55.32
CA LEU A 91 -101.87 -29.53 56.31
C LEU A 91 -100.79 -29.87 57.36
N LYS A 92 -99.56 -29.34 57.26
CA LYS A 92 -98.44 -29.71 58.18
C LYS A 92 -98.44 -28.98 59.52
N HIS A 93 -99.33 -28.01 59.72
CA HIS A 93 -99.42 -27.20 60.94
C HIS A 93 -100.88 -27.17 61.43
N ASP A 94 -101.40 -28.36 61.75
CA ASP A 94 -102.73 -28.62 62.35
C ASP A 94 -103.90 -27.87 61.67
N ALA A 95 -103.79 -27.68 60.34
CA ALA A 95 -104.71 -26.92 59.51
C ALA A 95 -105.00 -25.47 59.98
N CYS A 96 -104.16 -24.89 60.85
CA CYS A 96 -104.38 -23.55 61.45
C CYS A 96 -104.56 -22.42 60.43
N THR A 97 -103.94 -22.54 59.25
CA THR A 97 -104.14 -21.60 58.12
C THR A 97 -105.48 -21.79 57.42
N LEU A 98 -106.02 -23.01 57.36
CA LEU A 98 -107.32 -23.33 56.77
C LEU A 98 -108.47 -22.90 57.71
N VAL A 99 -108.33 -23.12 59.03
CA VAL A 99 -109.29 -22.68 60.08
C VAL A 99 -109.55 -21.17 60.05
N ARG A 100 -108.65 -20.37 59.47
CA ARG A 100 -108.81 -18.92 59.33
C ARG A 100 -109.73 -18.49 58.17
N TYR A 101 -110.06 -19.39 57.24
CA TYR A 101 -110.80 -19.07 56.01
C TYR A 101 -111.90 -20.08 55.62
N LEU A 102 -111.98 -21.23 56.29
CA LEU A 102 -112.99 -22.27 56.12
C LEU A 102 -113.69 -22.52 57.46
N THR A 103 -114.96 -22.91 57.45
CA THR A 103 -115.67 -23.29 58.68
C THR A 103 -115.12 -24.58 59.27
N SER A 104 -115.28 -24.82 60.58
CA SER A 104 -114.74 -26.03 61.23
C SER A 104 -115.19 -27.33 60.56
N GLN A 105 -116.43 -27.41 60.07
CA GLN A 105 -116.93 -28.58 59.33
C GLN A 105 -116.23 -28.76 57.98
N GLU A 106 -115.94 -27.68 57.26
CA GLU A 106 -115.18 -27.74 56.01
C GLU A 106 -113.71 -28.09 56.26
N VAL A 107 -113.10 -27.62 57.35
CA VAL A 107 -111.73 -28.01 57.73
C VAL A 107 -111.67 -29.49 58.12
N GLU A 108 -112.59 -29.97 58.95
CA GLU A 108 -112.69 -31.40 59.29
C GLU A 108 -112.93 -32.27 58.04
N PHE A 109 -113.74 -31.81 57.08
CA PHE A 109 -113.93 -32.47 55.80
C PHE A 109 -112.65 -32.50 54.95
N VAL A 110 -112.00 -31.34 54.73
CA VAL A 110 -110.75 -31.23 53.97
C VAL A 110 -109.66 -32.09 54.60
N GLN A 111 -109.48 -32.01 55.93
CA GLN A 111 -108.47 -32.76 56.67
C GLN A 111 -108.78 -34.26 56.67
N GLY A 112 -110.03 -34.67 56.89
CA GLY A 112 -110.46 -36.07 56.87
C GLY A 112 -110.33 -36.72 55.49
N VAL A 113 -110.71 -36.02 54.42
CA VAL A 113 -110.52 -36.47 53.04
C VAL A 113 -109.03 -36.54 52.70
N CYS A 114 -108.23 -35.53 53.05
CA CYS A 114 -106.79 -35.54 52.77
C CYS A 114 -106.03 -36.60 53.56
N VAL A 115 -106.40 -36.91 54.80
CA VAL A 115 -105.82 -38.02 55.58
C VAL A 115 -106.16 -39.37 54.96
N ARG A 116 -107.41 -39.57 54.52
CA ARG A 116 -107.82 -40.78 53.79
C ARG A 116 -107.02 -40.95 52.50
N TYR A 117 -106.95 -39.90 51.69
CA TYR A 117 -106.18 -39.88 50.43
C TYR A 117 -104.67 -40.07 50.66
N ALA A 118 -104.10 -39.50 51.73
CA ALA A 118 -102.69 -39.71 52.07
C ALA A 118 -102.41 -41.19 52.45
N GLY A 119 -103.34 -41.85 53.14
CA GLY A 119 -103.29 -43.29 53.41
C GLY A 119 -103.38 -44.14 52.15
N GLU A 120 -104.34 -43.84 51.26
CA GLU A 120 -104.52 -44.55 49.98
C GLU A 120 -103.35 -44.33 49.02
N ILE A 121 -102.76 -43.13 48.99
CA ILE A 121 -101.53 -42.83 48.24
C ILE A 121 -100.33 -43.54 48.88
N ALA A 122 -100.23 -43.65 50.21
CA ALA A 122 -99.16 -44.40 50.88
C ALA A 122 -99.23 -45.90 50.55
N ALA A 123 -100.44 -46.49 50.57
CA ALA A 123 -100.67 -47.86 50.11
C ALA A 123 -100.31 -48.01 48.61
N SER A 124 -100.81 -47.12 47.76
CA SER A 124 -100.60 -47.16 46.30
C SER A 124 -99.14 -46.93 45.89
N ARG A 125 -98.35 -46.18 46.68
CA ARG A 125 -96.90 -45.99 46.46
C ARG A 125 -96.12 -47.31 46.53
N SER A 126 -96.60 -48.32 47.28
CA SER A 126 -96.01 -49.66 47.28
C SER A 126 -96.20 -50.39 45.94
N HIS A 127 -97.31 -50.11 45.25
CA HIS A 127 -97.67 -50.72 43.97
C HIS A 127 -97.08 -49.97 42.77
N LEU A 128 -97.09 -48.63 42.81
CA LEU A 128 -96.55 -47.75 41.77
C LEU A 128 -95.03 -47.86 41.60
N ARG A 129 -94.28 -48.20 42.65
CA ARG A 129 -92.83 -48.49 42.56
C ARG A 129 -92.46 -49.66 41.64
N LYS A 130 -93.44 -50.46 41.16
CA LYS A 130 -93.23 -51.53 40.16
C LYS A 130 -93.49 -51.11 38.71
N CYS A 131 -94.03 -49.90 38.45
CA CYS A 131 -94.34 -49.44 37.09
C CYS A 131 -93.14 -48.77 36.40
N SER A 132 -92.51 -49.49 35.47
CA SER A 132 -91.30 -49.07 34.73
C SER A 132 -91.42 -47.77 33.89
N MET A 133 -92.63 -47.28 33.61
CA MET A 133 -92.84 -46.18 32.64
C MET A 133 -92.08 -44.88 32.95
N PHE A 134 -91.91 -44.50 34.22
CA PHE A 134 -91.26 -43.23 34.55
C PHE A 134 -89.76 -43.21 34.19
N GLN A 135 -89.06 -44.34 34.37
CA GLN A 135 -87.67 -44.48 33.90
C GLN A 135 -87.59 -44.52 32.35
N GLN A 136 -88.58 -45.13 31.68
CA GLN A 136 -88.63 -45.14 30.21
C GLN A 136 -88.83 -43.73 29.64
N MET A 137 -89.68 -42.90 30.24
CA MET A 137 -89.84 -41.49 29.83
C MET A 137 -88.55 -40.68 30.01
N SER A 138 -87.84 -40.84 31.12
CA SER A 138 -86.55 -40.17 31.35
C SER A 138 -85.51 -40.52 30.27
N ALA A 139 -85.40 -41.81 29.91
CA ALA A 139 -84.50 -42.29 28.86
C ALA A 139 -84.92 -41.91 27.42
N VAL A 140 -86.14 -41.41 27.22
CA VAL A 140 -86.60 -40.83 25.95
C VAL A 140 -86.26 -39.34 25.88
N VAL A 141 -86.36 -38.60 26.98
CA VAL A 141 -86.03 -37.16 27.03
C VAL A 141 -84.55 -36.92 26.74
N GLU A 142 -83.63 -37.69 27.32
CA GLU A 142 -82.19 -37.55 27.02
C GLU A 142 -81.86 -37.77 25.53
N LYS A 143 -82.57 -38.69 24.87
CA LYS A 143 -82.34 -39.02 23.45
C LYS A 143 -82.83 -37.96 22.46
N ILE A 144 -83.56 -36.95 22.93
CA ILE A 144 -84.06 -35.84 22.09
C ILE A 144 -83.08 -34.64 22.08
N SER A 145 -82.16 -34.55 23.05
CA SER A 145 -81.32 -33.36 23.28
C SER A 145 -79.96 -33.36 22.56
N LEU A 146 -79.73 -34.24 21.58
CA LEU A 146 -78.48 -34.28 20.78
C LEU A 146 -78.76 -33.96 19.29
N PRO A 147 -78.44 -32.74 18.81
CA PRO A 147 -78.91 -32.24 17.50
C PRO A 147 -77.99 -32.59 16.31
N GLU A 148 -77.40 -33.80 16.24
CA GLU A 148 -76.41 -34.11 15.19
C GLU A 148 -76.44 -35.54 14.61
N ALA A 149 -77.50 -35.88 13.85
CA ALA A 149 -77.43 -36.86 12.75
C ALA A 149 -78.70 -36.84 11.86
N LYS A 150 -78.60 -36.43 10.60
CA LYS A 150 -79.69 -36.59 9.62
C LYS A 150 -79.79 -38.04 9.12
N LYS A 151 -80.52 -38.90 9.83
CA LYS A 151 -80.85 -40.27 9.36
C LYS A 151 -82.37 -40.45 9.30
N LYS A 152 -82.88 -40.93 8.16
CA LYS A 152 -84.33 -41.19 7.97
C LYS A 152 -84.80 -42.30 8.93
N ILE A 153 -85.62 -41.95 9.91
CA ILE A 153 -86.39 -42.92 10.71
C ILE A 153 -87.86 -42.83 10.27
N SER A 154 -88.22 -43.65 9.28
CA SER A 154 -89.60 -43.86 8.83
C SER A 154 -90.32 -44.82 9.78
N GLY A 155 -90.43 -44.47 11.06
CA GLY A 155 -91.06 -45.29 12.09
C GLY A 155 -92.55 -44.96 12.26
N LYS A 156 -93.44 -45.84 11.82
CA LYS A 156 -94.87 -45.79 12.21
C LYS A 156 -94.99 -46.19 13.69
N VAL A 157 -95.04 -45.23 14.59
CA VAL A 157 -95.37 -45.49 16.01
C VAL A 157 -96.89 -45.45 16.18
N ALA A 158 -97.52 -46.62 16.08
CA ALA A 158 -98.96 -46.76 16.29
C ALA A 158 -99.27 -46.97 17.79
N TYR A 159 -99.45 -45.87 18.54
CA TYR A 159 -100.02 -45.94 19.89
C TYR A 159 -101.55 -46.09 19.82
N ALA A 160 -101.99 -47.30 19.43
CA ALA A 160 -103.37 -47.76 19.61
C ALA A 160 -103.62 -48.18 21.08
N GLY A 161 -103.29 -47.29 22.02
CA GLY A 161 -103.61 -47.47 23.42
C GLY A 161 -105.01 -46.96 23.69
N LYS A 162 -105.97 -47.88 23.93
CA LYS A 162 -107.20 -47.50 24.64
C LYS A 162 -106.78 -47.00 26.03
N LEU A 163 -106.85 -45.69 26.25
CA LEU A 163 -106.86 -45.15 27.59
C LEU A 163 -108.30 -45.32 28.10
N GLU A 164 -108.56 -46.40 28.84
CA GLU A 164 -109.85 -46.61 29.49
C GLU A 164 -109.93 -45.61 30.65
N THR A 165 -110.68 -44.51 30.43
CA THR A 165 -110.73 -43.33 31.31
C THR A 165 -111.61 -43.54 32.54
N ASP A 166 -111.57 -44.74 33.12
CA ASP A 166 -112.17 -45.08 34.41
C ASP A 166 -111.16 -44.94 35.56
N THR A 167 -110.21 -43.99 35.42
CA THR A 167 -109.54 -43.38 36.56
C THR A 167 -110.59 -42.57 37.33
N LEU A 168 -111.32 -43.25 38.19
CA LEU A 168 -112.37 -42.73 39.07
C LEU A 168 -111.80 -41.59 39.92
N ALA A 169 -111.97 -40.35 39.46
CA ALA A 169 -111.60 -39.17 40.21
C ALA A 169 -112.52 -39.09 41.42
N ASP A 170 -111.96 -39.30 42.62
CA ASP A 170 -112.74 -39.33 43.86
C ASP A 170 -113.55 -38.03 44.00
N PRO A 171 -114.90 -38.10 44.03
CA PRO A 171 -115.74 -36.92 44.14
C PRO A 171 -115.41 -36.05 45.36
N HIS A 172 -114.94 -36.66 46.47
CA HIS A 172 -114.60 -35.93 47.69
C HIS A 172 -113.33 -35.11 47.53
N MET A 173 -112.25 -35.69 46.98
CA MET A 173 -111.04 -34.93 46.63
C MET A 173 -111.30 -33.87 45.55
N GLY A 174 -112.21 -34.16 44.59
CA GLY A 174 -112.70 -33.16 43.64
C GLY A 174 -113.37 -31.97 44.32
N GLN A 175 -114.29 -32.23 45.26
CA GLN A 175 -114.98 -31.21 46.05
C GLN A 175 -114.02 -30.41 46.95
N VAL A 176 -113.04 -31.06 47.60
CA VAL A 176 -111.97 -30.37 48.35
C VAL A 176 -111.21 -29.40 47.47
N MET A 177 -110.80 -29.83 46.27
CA MET A 177 -110.10 -28.97 45.32
C MET A 177 -110.98 -27.83 44.78
N GLU A 178 -112.30 -28.02 44.64
CA GLU A 178 -113.22 -26.96 44.22
C GLU A 178 -113.54 -25.97 45.35
N LEU A 179 -113.65 -26.42 46.61
CA LEU A 179 -113.82 -25.56 47.80
C LEU A 179 -112.60 -24.64 48.01
N LEU A 180 -111.39 -25.20 47.90
CA LEU A 180 -110.14 -24.44 47.98
C LEU A 180 -109.95 -23.49 46.80
N TRP A 181 -110.42 -23.86 45.60
CA TRP A 181 -110.33 -23.02 44.41
C TRP A 181 -111.38 -21.89 44.37
N SER A 182 -112.57 -22.12 44.94
CA SER A 182 -113.67 -21.15 44.98
C SER A 182 -113.48 -20.07 46.03
N ASN A 183 -112.77 -20.38 47.12
CA ASN A 183 -112.37 -19.40 48.12
C ASN A 183 -111.25 -18.49 47.59
N HIS A 184 -111.64 -17.40 46.94
CA HIS A 184 -110.72 -16.43 46.33
C HIS A 184 -109.57 -15.94 47.26
N PRO A 185 -109.77 -15.59 48.55
CA PRO A 185 -108.66 -15.12 49.39
C PRO A 185 -107.66 -16.22 49.73
N LEU A 186 -108.10 -17.47 49.89
CA LEU A 186 -107.21 -18.63 50.01
C LEU A 186 -106.42 -18.82 48.72
N ARG A 187 -107.10 -18.83 47.57
CA ARG A 187 -106.47 -19.03 46.26
C ARG A 187 -105.35 -18.03 45.97
N THR A 188 -105.52 -16.75 46.34
CA THR A 188 -104.45 -15.74 46.18
C THR A 188 -103.27 -15.98 47.12
N LEU A 189 -103.53 -16.24 48.41
CA LEU A 189 -102.49 -16.49 49.41
C LEU A 189 -101.67 -17.74 49.08
N ILE A 190 -102.34 -18.80 48.61
CA ILE A 190 -101.73 -20.05 48.17
C ILE A 190 -100.82 -19.86 46.94
N LEU A 191 -101.16 -18.97 46.01
CA LEU A 191 -100.33 -18.70 44.82
C LEU A 191 -99.10 -17.85 45.15
N ASP A 192 -99.23 -16.83 45.99
CA ASP A 192 -98.09 -16.02 46.48
C ASP A 192 -97.13 -16.86 47.35
N GLU A 193 -97.67 -17.75 48.20
CA GLU A 193 -96.87 -18.66 49.03
C GLU A 193 -96.16 -19.71 48.16
N TYR A 194 -96.81 -20.22 47.11
CA TYR A 194 -96.22 -21.24 46.22
C TYR A 194 -94.94 -20.76 45.52
N ASP A 195 -94.96 -19.55 44.93
CA ASP A 195 -93.80 -18.97 44.25
C ASP A 195 -92.63 -18.67 45.22
N SER A 196 -92.88 -18.75 46.54
CA SER A 196 -91.87 -18.65 47.61
C SER A 196 -91.35 -20.01 48.11
N THR A 197 -91.91 -21.16 47.68
CA THR A 197 -91.51 -22.48 48.19
C THR A 197 -90.31 -23.11 47.46
N PRO A 198 -89.36 -23.75 48.18
CA PRO A 198 -88.23 -24.44 47.56
C PRO A 198 -88.64 -25.73 46.85
N GLN A 199 -87.93 -26.07 45.78
CA GLN A 199 -88.29 -27.09 44.80
C GLN A 199 -88.54 -28.49 45.39
N THR A 200 -89.80 -28.92 45.43
CA THR A 200 -90.17 -30.34 45.49
C THR A 200 -90.31 -30.91 44.07
N ASN A 201 -90.47 -32.24 43.95
CA ASN A 201 -90.77 -32.90 42.67
C ASN A 201 -92.03 -32.34 41.99
N ASP A 202 -92.97 -31.82 42.79
CA ASP A 202 -94.25 -31.30 42.36
C ASP A 202 -94.08 -29.94 41.64
N ALA A 203 -93.13 -29.13 42.09
CA ALA A 203 -92.70 -27.89 41.40
C ALA A 203 -92.01 -28.18 40.06
N ILE A 204 -91.26 -29.28 39.94
CA ILE A 204 -90.68 -29.71 38.66
C ILE A 204 -91.80 -30.02 37.66
N PHE A 205 -92.87 -30.70 38.08
CA PHE A 205 -94.00 -31.01 37.20
C PHE A 205 -94.76 -29.76 36.74
N VAL A 206 -95.03 -28.80 37.64
CA VAL A 206 -95.60 -27.49 37.28
C VAL A 206 -94.70 -26.74 36.28
N ASN A 207 -93.38 -26.74 36.50
CA ASN A 207 -92.43 -26.11 35.59
C ASN A 207 -92.42 -26.78 34.21
N CYS A 208 -92.52 -28.10 34.12
CA CYS A 208 -92.66 -28.82 32.85
C CYS A 208 -93.94 -28.42 32.09
N ILE A 209 -95.08 -28.23 32.77
CA ILE A 209 -96.31 -27.77 32.11
C ILE A 209 -96.20 -26.29 31.69
N ARG A 210 -95.50 -25.44 32.46
CA ARG A 210 -95.20 -24.07 32.04
C ARG A 210 -94.31 -24.04 30.78
N SER A 211 -93.26 -24.86 30.73
CA SER A 211 -92.43 -25.03 29.53
C SER A 211 -93.22 -25.59 28.34
N LEU A 212 -94.16 -26.51 28.56
CA LEU A 212 -95.08 -27.00 27.52
C LEU A 212 -96.00 -25.88 27.02
N ARG A 213 -96.52 -25.02 27.91
CA ARG A 213 -97.35 -23.85 27.57
C ARG A 213 -96.58 -22.82 26.76
N GLU A 214 -95.31 -22.60 27.05
CA GLU A 214 -94.41 -21.76 26.22
C GLU A 214 -94.11 -22.39 24.85
N ALA A 215 -93.85 -23.70 24.80
CA ALA A 215 -93.66 -24.44 23.55
C ALA A 215 -94.94 -24.45 22.68
N VAL A 216 -96.12 -24.58 23.29
CA VAL A 216 -97.43 -24.48 22.60
C VAL A 216 -97.67 -23.05 22.12
N SER A 217 -97.44 -22.04 22.96
CA SER A 217 -97.57 -20.62 22.58
C SER A 217 -96.70 -20.27 21.38
N THR A 218 -95.41 -20.61 21.43
CA THR A 218 -94.47 -20.36 20.32
C THR A 218 -94.80 -21.16 19.07
N ARG A 219 -95.32 -22.39 19.18
CA ARG A 219 -95.78 -23.18 18.03
C ARG A 219 -97.06 -22.66 17.40
N MET A 220 -98.05 -22.24 18.19
CA MET A 220 -99.31 -21.71 17.69
C MET A 220 -99.18 -20.27 17.16
N SER A 221 -98.11 -19.55 17.54
CA SER A 221 -97.78 -18.22 17.01
C SER A 221 -97.00 -18.23 15.68
N VAL A 222 -96.74 -19.40 15.08
CA VAL A 222 -96.02 -19.53 13.80
C VAL A 222 -96.93 -20.12 12.73
N SER A 223 -97.22 -19.35 11.68
CA SER A 223 -98.04 -19.83 10.56
C SER A 223 -97.29 -20.86 9.71
N ALA A 224 -98.03 -21.77 9.07
CA ALA A 224 -97.47 -22.70 8.10
C ALA A 224 -96.85 -22.01 6.87
N LEU A 225 -97.20 -20.75 6.60
CA LEU A 225 -96.54 -19.92 5.59
C LEU A 225 -95.18 -19.39 6.08
N ASP A 226 -95.08 -18.98 7.35
CA ASP A 226 -93.84 -18.48 7.94
C ASP A 226 -92.79 -19.59 8.10
N GLU A 227 -93.20 -20.79 8.49
CA GLU A 227 -92.28 -21.94 8.56
C GLU A 227 -91.77 -22.32 7.15
N ARG A 228 -92.63 -22.27 6.12
CA ARG A 228 -92.20 -22.44 4.71
C ARG A 228 -91.28 -21.30 4.25
N ALA A 229 -91.49 -20.07 4.71
CA ALA A 229 -90.62 -18.94 4.41
C ALA A 229 -89.25 -19.08 5.11
N ARG A 230 -89.25 -19.49 6.38
CA ARG A 230 -88.06 -19.83 7.18
C ARG A 230 -87.26 -20.94 6.51
N GLU A 231 -87.91 -22.02 6.07
CA GLU A 231 -87.25 -23.11 5.35
C GLU A 231 -86.64 -22.63 4.01
N LYS A 232 -87.36 -21.81 3.23
CA LYS A 232 -86.83 -21.21 2.00
C LYS A 232 -85.61 -20.32 2.26
N ARG A 233 -85.60 -19.51 3.35
CA ARG A 233 -84.45 -18.71 3.78
C ARG A 233 -83.26 -19.62 4.16
N LEU A 234 -83.50 -20.66 4.95
CA LEU A 234 -82.48 -21.63 5.36
C LEU A 234 -81.87 -22.39 4.17
N ARG A 235 -82.69 -22.82 3.19
CA ARG A 235 -82.20 -23.46 1.95
C ARG A 235 -81.34 -22.50 1.12
N LYS A 236 -81.74 -21.23 0.97
CA LYS A 236 -80.90 -20.21 0.29
C LYS A 236 -79.58 -19.99 1.02
N ALA A 237 -79.62 -19.81 2.35
CA ALA A 237 -78.42 -19.63 3.16
C ALA A 237 -77.47 -20.84 3.07
N TRP A 238 -78.02 -22.07 3.05
CA TRP A 238 -77.21 -23.28 2.89
C TRP A 238 -76.54 -23.38 1.51
N ILE A 239 -77.23 -23.03 0.42
CA ILE A 239 -76.65 -22.99 -0.93
C ILE A 239 -75.51 -21.95 -0.97
N ILE A 240 -75.77 -20.73 -0.51
CA ILE A 240 -74.78 -19.64 -0.47
C ILE A 240 -73.57 -20.01 0.41
N ASN A 241 -73.79 -20.71 1.53
CA ASN A 241 -72.72 -21.19 2.38
C ASN A 241 -71.89 -22.29 1.68
N SER A 242 -72.52 -23.23 0.98
CA SER A 242 -71.83 -24.27 0.22
C SER A 242 -71.02 -23.70 -0.96
N GLU A 243 -71.55 -22.69 -1.65
CA GLU A 243 -70.81 -21.92 -2.67
C GLU A 243 -69.65 -21.12 -2.05
N SER A 244 -69.85 -20.53 -0.87
CA SER A 244 -68.80 -19.85 -0.11
C SER A 244 -67.69 -20.81 0.31
N GLU A 245 -68.02 -21.98 0.85
CA GLU A 245 -67.06 -23.04 1.19
C GLU A 245 -66.27 -23.53 -0.03
N ALA A 246 -66.92 -23.71 -1.18
CA ALA A 246 -66.26 -24.06 -2.43
C ALA A 246 -65.27 -22.96 -2.88
N ASN A 247 -65.67 -21.69 -2.83
CA ASN A 247 -64.82 -20.55 -3.17
C ASN A 247 -63.65 -20.37 -2.18
N ILE A 248 -63.88 -20.58 -0.88
CA ILE A 248 -62.85 -20.58 0.17
C ILE A 248 -61.84 -21.70 -0.07
N ASN A 249 -62.29 -22.90 -0.48
CA ASN A 249 -61.38 -24.02 -0.73
C ASN A 249 -60.63 -23.85 -2.06
N ALA A 250 -61.25 -23.30 -3.10
CA ALA A 250 -60.57 -22.94 -4.35
C ALA A 250 -59.50 -21.86 -4.15
N THR A 251 -59.79 -20.82 -3.35
CA THR A 251 -58.81 -19.75 -3.04
C THR A 251 -57.68 -20.23 -2.14
N LYS A 252 -57.95 -21.08 -1.14
CA LYS A 252 -56.88 -21.78 -0.36
C LYS A 252 -55.95 -22.58 -1.27
N LEU A 253 -56.50 -23.36 -2.20
CA LEU A 253 -55.71 -24.19 -3.12
C LEU A 253 -54.85 -23.33 -4.08
N LEU A 254 -55.38 -22.18 -4.53
CA LEU A 254 -54.60 -21.22 -5.33
C LEU A 254 -53.47 -20.57 -4.50
N LEU A 255 -53.73 -20.21 -3.24
CA LEU A 255 -52.72 -19.65 -2.33
C LEU A 255 -51.60 -20.65 -2.05
N GLU A 256 -51.91 -21.94 -1.87
CA GLU A 256 -50.89 -22.95 -1.63
C GLU A 256 -50.03 -23.21 -2.88
N LYS A 257 -50.62 -23.26 -4.08
CA LYS A 257 -49.85 -23.30 -5.34
C LYS A 257 -48.94 -22.07 -5.53
N GLN A 258 -49.38 -20.89 -5.08
CA GLN A 258 -48.55 -19.69 -5.09
C GLN A 258 -47.40 -19.77 -4.07
N ARG A 259 -47.62 -20.37 -2.88
CA ARG A 259 -46.57 -20.64 -1.89
C ARG A 259 -45.54 -21.64 -2.42
N GLU A 260 -45.98 -22.72 -3.05
CA GLU A 260 -45.12 -23.74 -3.66
C GLU A 260 -44.18 -23.14 -4.71
N GLU A 261 -44.72 -22.37 -5.67
CA GLU A 261 -43.91 -21.74 -6.72
C GLU A 261 -43.00 -20.63 -6.17
N LEU A 262 -43.45 -19.83 -5.20
CA LEU A 262 -42.59 -18.84 -4.54
C LEU A 262 -41.47 -19.51 -3.72
N GLY A 263 -41.76 -20.62 -3.05
CA GLY A 263 -40.75 -21.45 -2.38
C GLY A 263 -39.72 -21.99 -3.36
N ARG A 264 -40.16 -22.58 -4.47
CA ARG A 264 -39.28 -23.08 -5.55
C ARG A 264 -38.40 -21.96 -6.14
N GLN A 265 -38.94 -20.75 -6.31
CA GLN A 265 -38.16 -19.58 -6.76
C GLN A 265 -37.17 -19.10 -5.70
N LEU A 266 -37.52 -19.15 -4.41
CA LEU A 266 -36.58 -18.87 -3.31
C LEU A 266 -35.45 -19.89 -3.26
N ASP A 267 -35.72 -21.19 -3.45
CA ASP A 267 -34.69 -22.24 -3.47
C ASP A 267 -33.76 -22.16 -4.69
N VAL A 268 -34.24 -21.67 -5.84
CA VAL A 268 -33.39 -21.33 -6.98
C VAL A 268 -32.50 -20.13 -6.63
N LYS A 269 -33.08 -19.03 -6.11
CA LYS A 269 -32.30 -17.84 -5.72
C LYS A 269 -31.28 -18.14 -4.61
N LYS A 270 -31.64 -18.96 -3.63
CA LYS A 270 -30.77 -19.38 -2.52
C LYS A 270 -29.59 -20.22 -3.00
N ARG A 271 -29.79 -21.13 -3.97
CA ARG A 271 -28.68 -21.86 -4.62
C ARG A 271 -27.75 -20.91 -5.35
N ILE A 272 -28.27 -19.97 -6.13
CA ILE A 272 -27.48 -18.97 -6.86
C ILE A 272 -26.67 -18.08 -5.88
N VAL A 273 -27.28 -17.64 -4.77
CA VAL A 273 -26.58 -16.89 -3.72
C VAL A 273 -25.46 -17.73 -3.10
N ASN A 274 -25.74 -18.99 -2.76
CA ASN A 274 -24.73 -19.89 -2.19
C ASN A 274 -23.54 -20.11 -3.14
N GLU A 275 -23.81 -20.34 -4.43
CA GLU A 275 -22.79 -20.49 -5.48
C GLU A 275 -21.89 -19.25 -5.57
N TYR A 276 -22.49 -18.05 -5.61
CA TYR A 276 -21.72 -16.81 -5.61
C TYR A 276 -20.95 -16.59 -4.30
N THR A 277 -21.48 -16.96 -3.12
CA THR A 277 -20.71 -16.86 -1.87
C THR A 277 -19.49 -17.79 -1.87
N SER A 278 -19.64 -19.05 -2.29
CA SER A 278 -18.50 -19.99 -2.38
C SER A 278 -17.46 -19.51 -3.39
N LYS A 279 -17.87 -18.97 -4.54
CA LYS A 279 -16.94 -18.39 -5.54
C LYS A 279 -16.22 -17.13 -5.02
N ILE A 280 -16.89 -16.32 -4.20
CA ILE A 280 -16.27 -15.17 -3.52
C ILE A 280 -15.26 -15.64 -2.46
N GLU A 281 -15.53 -16.74 -1.76
CA GLU A 281 -14.62 -17.34 -0.77
C GLU A 281 -13.40 -17.99 -1.42
N GLU A 282 -13.58 -18.72 -2.53
CA GLU A 282 -12.52 -19.26 -3.38
C GLU A 282 -11.60 -18.13 -3.89
N LEU A 283 -12.16 -17.08 -4.50
CA LEU A 283 -11.37 -15.92 -4.95
C LEU A 283 -10.63 -15.24 -3.80
N LYS A 284 -11.24 -15.10 -2.62
CA LYS A 284 -10.58 -14.57 -1.42
C LYS A 284 -9.44 -15.46 -0.92
N LEU A 285 -9.51 -16.77 -1.10
CA LEU A 285 -8.42 -17.70 -0.75
C LEU A 285 -7.28 -17.56 -1.77
N ASN A 286 -7.59 -17.67 -3.06
CA ASN A 286 -6.62 -17.55 -4.15
C ASN A 286 -5.86 -16.22 -4.08
N PHE A 287 -6.54 -15.09 -3.86
CA PHE A 287 -5.87 -13.79 -3.69
C PHE A 287 -4.99 -13.71 -2.43
N LYS A 288 -5.34 -14.38 -1.32
CA LYS A 288 -4.46 -14.44 -0.13
C LYS A 288 -3.18 -15.24 -0.44
N GLU A 289 -3.30 -16.34 -1.17
CA GLU A 289 -2.15 -17.16 -1.58
C GLU A 289 -1.28 -16.43 -2.61
N ASP A 290 -1.87 -15.72 -3.57
CA ASP A 290 -1.14 -14.90 -4.54
C ASP A 290 -0.41 -13.72 -3.89
N ILE A 291 -1.05 -13.03 -2.94
CA ILE A 291 -0.40 -11.96 -2.16
C ILE A 291 0.74 -12.56 -1.33
N LYS A 292 0.51 -13.69 -0.65
CA LYS A 292 1.56 -14.36 0.13
C LYS A 292 2.75 -14.78 -0.75
N ARG A 293 2.50 -15.42 -1.90
CA ARG A 293 3.55 -15.78 -2.87
C ARG A 293 4.36 -14.56 -3.29
N LYS A 294 3.70 -13.51 -3.80
CA LYS A 294 4.37 -12.28 -4.24
C LYS A 294 5.18 -11.59 -3.15
N VAL A 295 4.73 -11.61 -1.89
CA VAL A 295 5.51 -11.11 -0.76
C VAL A 295 6.76 -11.96 -0.54
N GLN A 296 6.62 -13.30 -0.48
CA GLN A 296 7.77 -14.20 -0.28
C GLN A 296 8.77 -14.17 -1.44
N ASP A 297 8.29 -14.07 -2.69
CA ASP A 297 9.12 -13.95 -3.89
C ASP A 297 9.90 -12.61 -3.88
N SER A 298 9.24 -11.50 -3.52
CA SER A 298 9.87 -10.18 -3.41
C SER A 298 10.84 -10.06 -2.23
N GLU A 299 10.51 -10.65 -1.08
CA GLU A 299 11.42 -10.74 0.08
C GLU A 299 12.68 -11.52 -0.27
N LYS A 300 12.55 -12.62 -1.03
CA LYS A 300 13.67 -13.40 -1.54
C LYS A 300 14.52 -12.61 -2.54
N GLU A 301 13.89 -11.96 -3.52
CA GLU A 301 14.57 -11.13 -4.52
C GLU A 301 15.39 -10.01 -3.87
N MET A 302 14.80 -9.28 -2.90
CA MET A 302 15.51 -8.26 -2.13
C MET A 302 16.69 -8.81 -1.32
N ALA A 303 16.58 -10.03 -0.77
CA ALA A 303 17.68 -10.67 -0.04
C ALA A 303 18.83 -11.11 -0.98
N GLU A 304 18.50 -11.67 -2.15
CA GLU A 304 19.47 -12.03 -3.18
C GLU A 304 20.20 -10.80 -3.74
N ASP A 305 19.47 -9.70 -4.00
CA ASP A 305 20.06 -8.42 -4.41
C ASP A 305 20.94 -7.78 -3.32
N THR A 306 20.51 -7.88 -2.05
CA THR A 306 21.30 -7.38 -0.91
C THR A 306 22.63 -8.12 -0.80
N HIS A 307 22.62 -9.46 -0.82
CA HIS A 307 23.85 -10.26 -0.81
C HIS A 307 24.71 -10.08 -2.07
N ALA A 308 24.10 -9.83 -3.23
CA ALA A 308 24.82 -9.47 -4.45
C ALA A 308 25.47 -8.08 -4.37
N SER A 309 24.87 -7.13 -3.63
CA SER A 309 25.43 -5.82 -3.32
C SER A 309 26.57 -5.92 -2.30
N GLU A 310 26.38 -6.68 -1.21
CA GLU A 310 27.39 -6.93 -0.18
C GLU A 310 28.65 -7.59 -0.77
N ARG A 311 28.49 -8.60 -1.63
CA ARG A 311 29.61 -9.22 -2.35
C ARG A 311 30.38 -8.19 -3.17
N ARG A 312 29.70 -7.44 -4.04
CA ARG A 312 30.33 -6.39 -4.87
C ARG A 312 31.03 -5.31 -4.05
N GLN A 313 30.49 -4.93 -2.90
CA GLN A 313 31.15 -4.00 -1.96
C GLN A 313 32.40 -4.62 -1.32
N GLY A 314 32.38 -5.92 -0.99
CA GLY A 314 33.54 -6.66 -0.52
C GLY A 314 34.65 -6.75 -1.57
N ASP A 315 34.28 -7.10 -2.81
CA ASP A 315 35.19 -7.21 -3.94
C ASP A 315 35.89 -5.86 -4.23
N LEU A 316 35.11 -4.77 -4.39
CA LEU A 316 35.62 -3.41 -4.57
C LEU A 316 36.48 -2.93 -3.39
N ALA A 317 36.13 -3.29 -2.15
CA ALA A 317 36.92 -2.97 -0.96
C ALA A 317 38.23 -3.78 -0.86
N GLN A 318 38.33 -4.92 -1.55
CA GLN A 318 39.58 -5.68 -1.71
C GLN A 318 40.44 -5.13 -2.87
N GLU A 319 39.82 -4.80 -3.99
CA GLU A 319 40.46 -4.13 -5.13
C GLU A 319 41.10 -2.79 -4.72
N ALA A 320 40.36 -1.96 -3.98
CA ALA A 320 40.88 -0.70 -3.44
C ALA A 320 42.12 -0.92 -2.56
N LYS A 321 42.10 -1.92 -1.66
CA LYS A 321 43.25 -2.24 -0.79
C LYS A 321 44.46 -2.73 -1.57
N THR A 322 44.26 -3.59 -2.56
CA THR A 322 45.35 -4.09 -3.41
C THR A 322 45.95 -2.97 -4.26
N THR A 323 45.12 -2.08 -4.81
CA THR A 323 45.56 -0.88 -5.55
C THR A 323 46.36 0.07 -4.65
N THR A 324 45.91 0.37 -3.42
CA THR A 324 46.69 1.20 -2.48
C THR A 324 48.03 0.56 -2.11
N TYR A 325 48.06 -0.76 -1.89
CA TYR A 325 49.31 -1.47 -1.58
C TYR A 325 50.30 -1.48 -2.75
N GLN A 326 49.81 -1.66 -3.98
CA GLN A 326 50.62 -1.53 -5.20
C GLN A 326 51.17 -0.12 -5.35
N PHE A 327 50.35 0.91 -5.14
CA PHE A 327 50.77 2.31 -5.21
C PHE A 327 51.83 2.66 -4.15
N GLU A 328 51.62 2.29 -2.89
CA GLU A 328 52.60 2.50 -1.81
C GLU A 328 53.92 1.76 -2.11
N THR A 329 53.84 0.54 -2.62
CA THR A 329 55.00 -0.25 -3.02
C THR A 329 55.78 0.44 -4.13
N LEU A 330 55.10 0.87 -5.21
CA LEU A 330 55.69 1.55 -6.36
C LEU A 330 56.29 2.91 -5.96
N LEU A 331 55.58 3.70 -5.15
CA LEU A 331 56.07 4.95 -4.57
C LEU A 331 57.35 4.73 -3.76
N SER A 332 57.40 3.68 -2.93
CA SER A 332 58.61 3.33 -2.17
C SER A 332 59.80 2.95 -3.06
N GLN A 333 59.54 2.31 -4.21
CA GLN A 333 60.58 1.97 -5.20
C GLN A 333 61.09 3.23 -5.91
N HIS A 334 60.20 4.12 -6.36
CA HIS A 334 60.59 5.39 -6.98
C HIS A 334 61.40 6.27 -6.01
N LEU A 335 60.97 6.43 -4.75
CA LEU A 335 61.71 7.21 -3.75
C LEU A 335 63.11 6.62 -3.46
N ARG A 336 63.24 5.29 -3.44
CA ARG A 336 64.56 4.62 -3.34
C ARG A 336 65.42 4.86 -4.59
N HIS A 337 64.84 4.75 -5.78
CA HIS A 337 65.53 4.99 -7.04
C HIS A 337 66.00 6.46 -7.16
N GLU A 338 65.13 7.41 -6.84
CA GLU A 338 65.43 8.84 -6.85
C GLU A 338 66.53 9.18 -5.84
N LYS A 339 66.47 8.66 -4.61
CA LYS A 339 67.53 8.83 -3.62
C LYS A 339 68.89 8.29 -4.13
N ASN A 340 68.88 7.16 -4.82
CA ASN A 340 70.08 6.59 -5.43
C ASN A 340 70.60 7.45 -6.60
N LEU A 341 69.72 8.04 -7.43
CA LEU A 341 70.11 8.99 -8.48
C LEU A 341 70.68 10.29 -7.89
N ARG A 342 70.04 10.88 -6.87
CA ARG A 342 70.54 12.06 -6.15
C ARG A 342 71.93 11.81 -5.55
N HIS A 343 72.15 10.63 -4.96
CA HIS A 343 73.47 10.24 -4.43
C HIS A 343 74.53 10.06 -5.55
N LYS A 344 74.19 9.39 -6.66
CA LYS A 344 75.08 9.29 -7.83
C LYS A 344 75.45 10.66 -8.39
N ARG A 345 74.47 11.55 -8.56
CA ARG A 345 74.66 12.93 -9.01
C ARG A 345 75.62 13.69 -8.08
N SER A 346 75.33 13.71 -6.78
CA SER A 346 76.17 14.37 -5.77
C SER A 346 77.61 13.83 -5.75
N LYS A 347 77.81 12.53 -5.97
CA LYS A 347 79.16 11.95 -6.11
C LYS A 347 79.89 12.47 -7.34
N VAL A 348 79.23 12.55 -8.50
CA VAL A 348 79.82 13.08 -9.74
C VAL A 348 80.09 14.59 -9.62
N GLU A 349 79.18 15.35 -9.03
CA GLU A 349 79.40 16.78 -8.73
C GLU A 349 80.61 16.98 -7.81
N THR A 350 80.75 16.17 -6.76
CA THR A 350 81.92 16.22 -5.86
C THR A 350 83.22 15.85 -6.58
N GLN A 351 83.19 14.88 -7.49
CA GLN A 351 84.34 14.51 -8.32
C GLN A 351 84.72 15.63 -9.29
N LEU A 352 83.74 16.28 -9.94
CA LEU A 352 83.95 17.41 -10.84
C LEU A 352 84.56 18.61 -10.10
N CYS A 353 84.03 18.98 -8.92
CA CYS A 353 84.64 20.03 -8.08
C CYS A 353 86.06 19.65 -7.65
N SER A 354 86.34 18.37 -7.35
CA SER A 354 87.69 17.91 -7.03
C SER A 354 88.65 17.93 -8.23
N TRP A 355 88.16 17.88 -9.47
CA TRP A 355 88.97 18.04 -10.68
C TRP A 355 89.18 19.52 -11.00
N LEU A 356 88.14 20.35 -10.88
CA LEU A 356 88.21 21.80 -11.07
C LEU A 356 89.20 22.44 -10.08
N ASN A 357 89.08 22.14 -8.78
CA ASN A 357 90.03 22.62 -7.77
C ASN A 357 91.49 22.18 -8.02
N LYS A 358 91.70 21.03 -8.70
CA LYS A 358 93.04 20.57 -9.09
C LYS A 358 93.56 21.30 -10.32
N TYR A 359 92.70 21.56 -11.29
CA TYR A 359 93.03 22.35 -12.47
C TYR A 359 93.36 23.79 -12.09
N ASP A 360 92.54 24.42 -11.23
CA ASP A 360 92.78 25.78 -10.76
C ASP A 360 94.09 25.90 -9.96
N ALA A 361 94.46 24.86 -9.19
CA ALA A 361 95.75 24.78 -8.51
C ALA A 361 96.92 24.60 -9.49
N ASP A 362 96.83 23.64 -10.41
CA ASP A 362 97.85 23.33 -11.44
C ASP A 362 98.08 24.51 -12.41
N ILE A 363 97.05 25.30 -12.70
CA ILE A 363 97.15 26.56 -13.45
C ILE A 363 97.77 27.66 -12.58
N GLY A 364 97.40 27.77 -11.30
CA GLY A 364 97.99 28.74 -10.37
C GLY A 364 99.49 28.49 -10.12
N GLU A 365 99.88 27.23 -9.99
CA GLU A 365 101.27 26.79 -9.85
C GLU A 365 102.07 27.14 -11.11
N ARG A 366 101.60 26.76 -12.32
CA ARG A 366 102.30 27.15 -13.57
C ARG A 366 102.32 28.65 -13.83
N GLN A 367 101.31 29.40 -13.42
CA GLN A 367 101.32 30.86 -13.55
C GLN A 367 102.39 31.48 -12.64
N ALA A 368 102.55 30.98 -11.42
CA ALA A 368 103.62 31.41 -10.52
C ALA A 368 105.02 31.03 -11.05
N GLU A 369 105.20 29.80 -11.57
CA GLU A 369 106.43 29.37 -12.24
C GLU A 369 106.77 30.29 -13.44
N PHE A 370 105.77 30.60 -14.27
CA PHE A 370 105.95 31.49 -15.44
C PHE A 370 106.32 32.92 -15.02
N GLU A 371 105.70 33.47 -13.96
CA GLU A 371 106.03 34.79 -13.42
C GLU A 371 107.41 34.83 -12.74
N GLU A 372 107.88 33.73 -12.15
CA GLU A 372 109.23 33.60 -11.62
C GLU A 372 110.28 33.52 -12.74
N ILE A 373 110.06 32.68 -13.76
CA ILE A 373 110.94 32.57 -14.93
C ILE A 373 110.99 33.89 -15.72
N THR A 374 109.85 34.56 -15.92
CA THR A 374 109.80 35.86 -16.61
C THR A 374 110.58 36.92 -15.85
N ARG A 375 110.44 36.97 -14.51
CA ARG A 375 111.20 37.89 -13.67
C ARG A 375 112.71 37.62 -13.75
N GLY A 376 113.13 36.36 -13.65
CA GLY A 376 114.53 35.97 -13.80
C GLY A 376 115.10 36.35 -15.17
N PHE A 377 114.32 36.17 -16.24
CA PHE A 377 114.71 36.60 -17.59
C PHE A 377 114.85 38.12 -17.71
N ASP A 378 113.92 38.90 -17.15
CA ASP A 378 114.01 40.37 -17.16
C ASP A 378 115.19 40.88 -16.28
N GLU A 379 115.51 40.18 -15.19
CA GLU A 379 116.70 40.44 -14.35
C GLU A 379 118.01 40.10 -15.09
N GLU A 380 118.16 38.89 -15.62
CA GLU A 380 119.33 38.47 -16.43
C GLU A 380 119.54 39.39 -17.66
N LYS A 381 118.45 39.82 -18.29
CA LYS A 381 118.49 40.76 -19.42
C LYS A 381 118.95 42.14 -18.98
N ALA A 382 118.50 42.65 -17.83
CA ALA A 382 118.97 43.93 -17.30
C ALA A 382 120.46 43.86 -16.94
N GLU A 383 120.96 42.73 -16.43
CA GLU A 383 122.39 42.51 -16.22
C GLU A 383 123.17 42.46 -17.56
N LEU A 384 122.62 41.81 -18.59
CA LEU A 384 123.21 41.75 -19.93
C LEU A 384 123.28 43.14 -20.59
N ASP A 385 122.19 43.91 -20.56
CA ASP A 385 122.14 45.28 -21.10
C ASP A 385 123.16 46.18 -20.37
N ALA A 386 123.26 46.07 -19.03
CA ALA A 386 124.24 46.80 -18.22
C ALA A 386 125.69 46.27 -18.31
N LEU A 387 125.91 45.08 -18.85
CA LEU A 387 127.23 44.55 -19.19
C LEU A 387 127.65 44.96 -20.61
N GLN A 388 126.70 45.01 -21.54
CA GLN A 388 126.91 45.53 -22.89
C GLN A 388 127.22 47.03 -22.85
N GLU A 389 126.57 47.82 -21.99
CA GLU A 389 126.92 49.24 -21.76
C GLU A 389 128.39 49.39 -21.37
N LYS A 390 128.86 48.63 -20.38
CA LYS A 390 130.28 48.60 -19.95
C LYS A 390 131.23 48.07 -21.01
N PHE A 391 130.79 47.14 -21.85
CA PHE A 391 131.59 46.65 -22.97
C PHE A 391 131.76 47.74 -24.03
N ASN A 392 130.70 48.51 -24.32
CA ASN A 392 130.77 49.65 -25.23
C ASN A 392 131.71 50.75 -24.68
N GLU A 393 131.63 51.06 -23.38
CA GLU A 393 132.58 51.97 -22.70
C GLU A 393 134.04 51.49 -22.87
N GLN A 394 134.29 50.19 -22.66
CA GLN A 394 135.62 49.59 -22.82
C GLN A 394 136.08 49.54 -24.28
N GLU A 395 135.17 49.40 -25.24
CA GLU A 395 135.49 49.45 -26.67
C GLU A 395 135.84 50.89 -27.10
N GLU A 396 135.14 51.91 -26.60
CA GLU A 396 135.50 53.32 -26.80
C GLU A 396 136.89 53.64 -26.21
N ASP A 397 137.15 53.27 -24.94
CA ASP A 397 138.46 53.43 -24.30
C ASP A 397 139.57 52.66 -25.06
N TYR A 398 139.29 51.44 -25.52
CA TYR A 398 140.23 50.63 -26.31
C TYR A 398 140.55 51.27 -27.67
N ILE A 399 139.53 51.81 -28.37
CA ILE A 399 139.71 52.53 -29.63
C ILE A 399 140.57 53.78 -29.39
N VAL A 400 140.31 54.56 -28.33
CA VAL A 400 141.14 55.72 -27.97
C VAL A 400 142.59 55.29 -27.74
N LEU A 401 142.82 54.32 -26.84
CA LEU A 401 144.19 53.89 -26.47
C LEU A 401 144.93 53.24 -27.65
N MET A 402 144.24 52.52 -28.55
CA MET A 402 144.81 52.01 -29.79
C MET A 402 145.14 53.12 -30.80
N THR A 403 144.31 54.16 -30.93
CA THR A 403 144.64 55.31 -31.79
C THR A 403 145.80 56.14 -31.23
N GLU A 404 145.90 56.32 -29.90
CA GLU A 404 147.08 56.93 -29.26
C GLU A 404 148.33 56.10 -29.53
N LYS A 405 148.26 54.77 -29.38
CA LYS A 405 149.36 53.85 -29.69
C LYS A 405 149.75 53.90 -31.17
N GLU A 406 148.79 53.91 -32.09
CA GLU A 406 149.08 54.09 -33.52
C GLU A 406 149.73 55.45 -33.81
N GLU A 407 149.32 56.51 -33.12
CA GLU A 407 149.99 57.80 -33.21
C GLU A 407 151.42 57.75 -32.64
N GLU A 408 151.67 57.07 -31.52
CA GLU A 408 153.03 56.92 -30.97
C GLU A 408 153.93 56.10 -31.88
N GLU A 409 153.45 54.94 -32.37
CA GLU A 409 154.20 54.12 -33.34
C GLU A 409 154.48 54.92 -34.63
N ARG A 410 153.53 55.74 -35.09
CA ARG A 410 153.67 56.67 -36.22
C ARG A 410 154.68 57.79 -35.93
N LYS A 411 154.61 58.46 -34.79
CA LYS A 411 155.60 59.48 -34.33
C LYS A 411 157.01 58.87 -34.25
N VAL A 412 157.14 57.64 -33.78
CA VAL A 412 158.40 56.88 -33.74
C VAL A 412 158.88 56.48 -35.14
N TRP A 413 157.97 56.08 -36.05
CA TRP A 413 158.32 55.77 -37.44
C TRP A 413 158.74 57.03 -38.21
N GLU A 414 158.04 58.15 -38.03
CA GLU A 414 158.36 59.46 -38.61
C GLU A 414 159.70 59.97 -38.08
N ALA A 415 160.00 59.82 -36.79
CA ALA A 415 161.31 60.13 -36.24
C ALA A 415 162.42 59.27 -36.88
N LYS A 416 162.21 57.95 -37.02
CA LYS A 416 163.14 57.04 -37.72
C LYS A 416 163.31 57.43 -39.19
N ALA A 417 162.22 57.78 -39.88
CA ALA A 417 162.20 58.20 -41.28
C ALA A 417 162.88 59.57 -41.48
N TYR A 418 162.70 60.52 -40.56
CA TYR A 418 163.37 61.81 -40.55
C TYR A 418 164.87 61.67 -40.31
N VAL A 419 165.29 60.83 -39.36
CA VAL A 419 166.71 60.47 -39.17
C VAL A 419 167.29 59.80 -40.42
N PHE A 420 166.54 58.90 -41.08
CA PHE A 420 166.95 58.29 -42.35
C PHE A 420 167.05 59.31 -43.50
N LEU A 421 166.09 60.23 -43.61
CA LEU A 421 166.03 61.28 -44.63
C LEU A 421 167.13 62.32 -44.45
N SER A 422 167.43 62.70 -43.20
CA SER A 422 168.56 63.55 -42.82
C SER A 422 169.87 62.88 -43.17
N ASN A 423 170.07 61.61 -42.80
CA ASN A 423 171.24 60.81 -43.21
C ASN A 423 171.37 60.67 -44.73
N ARG A 424 170.25 60.45 -45.45
CA ARG A 424 170.22 60.36 -46.93
C ARG A 424 170.55 61.71 -47.57
N SER A 425 170.14 62.81 -46.97
CA SER A 425 170.46 64.18 -47.38
C SER A 425 171.94 64.52 -47.13
N ALA A 426 172.47 64.19 -45.95
CA ALA A 426 173.90 64.30 -45.65
C ALA A 426 174.76 63.48 -46.63
N ARG A 427 174.40 62.21 -46.90
CA ARG A 427 175.04 61.37 -47.92
C ARG A 427 174.94 61.96 -49.33
N ARG A 428 173.82 62.61 -49.69
CA ARG A 428 173.63 63.29 -50.99
C ARG A 428 174.52 64.54 -51.09
N ILE A 429 174.59 65.37 -50.06
CA ILE A 429 175.48 66.54 -49.98
C ILE A 429 176.95 66.09 -50.08
N GLN A 430 177.36 65.08 -49.31
CA GLN A 430 178.70 64.49 -49.37
C GLN A 430 179.04 63.94 -50.77
N ARG A 431 178.08 63.29 -51.46
CA ARG A 431 178.28 62.84 -52.86
C ARG A 431 178.46 64.02 -53.82
N PHE A 432 177.63 65.06 -53.73
CA PHE A 432 177.76 66.24 -54.59
C PHE A 432 179.05 67.03 -54.32
N TRP A 433 179.48 67.14 -53.07
CA TRP A 433 180.76 67.75 -52.71
C TRP A 433 181.95 66.97 -53.30
N LYS A 434 181.97 65.64 -53.14
CA LYS A 434 183.00 64.78 -53.76
C LYS A 434 182.97 64.87 -55.29
N ALA A 435 181.79 64.90 -55.92
CA ALA A 435 181.65 65.05 -57.37
C ALA A 435 182.07 66.45 -57.89
N TYR A 436 181.87 67.51 -57.11
CA TYR A 436 182.34 68.86 -57.43
C TYR A 436 183.88 68.94 -57.42
N VAL A 437 184.52 68.36 -56.39
CA VAL A 437 185.98 68.21 -56.33
C VAL A 437 186.50 67.41 -57.54
N GLN A 438 185.87 66.27 -57.85
CA GLN A 438 186.25 65.42 -58.99
C GLN A 438 186.19 66.18 -60.33
N ARG A 439 185.05 66.83 -60.63
CA ARG A 439 184.85 67.60 -61.87
C ARG A 439 185.82 68.79 -62.00
N LYS A 440 186.24 69.38 -60.88
CA LYS A 440 187.25 70.47 -60.85
C LYS A 440 188.66 69.97 -61.23
N ILE A 441 188.98 68.71 -60.94
CA ILE A 441 190.24 68.05 -61.34
C ILE A 441 190.18 67.61 -62.81
N GLU A 442 189.07 67.00 -63.23
CA GLU A 442 188.90 66.43 -64.57
C GLU A 442 188.94 67.50 -65.69
N ARG A 443 188.35 68.68 -65.47
CA ARG A 443 188.36 69.79 -66.44
C ARG A 443 189.76 70.27 -66.85
N ARG A 444 190.81 70.01 -66.07
CA ARG A 444 192.20 70.38 -66.43
C ARG A 444 192.98 69.30 -67.19
N LYS A 445 192.45 68.07 -67.31
CA LYS A 445 193.19 66.92 -67.90
C LYS A 445 192.64 66.43 -69.25
N ALA A 446 191.38 66.69 -69.57
CA ALA A 446 190.68 66.12 -70.74
C ALA A 446 190.98 66.79 -72.11
N LYS A 447 192.24 67.12 -72.40
CA LYS A 447 192.69 67.60 -73.75
C LYS A 447 193.80 66.72 -74.35
N LYS A 448 193.77 65.39 -74.13
CA LYS A 448 194.51 64.33 -74.86
C LYS A 448 194.03 62.92 -74.44
N ALA A 449 193.95 61.98 -75.41
CA ALA A 449 193.63 60.54 -75.32
C ALA A 449 192.26 60.13 -74.66
N LYS A 450 191.39 59.25 -75.17
CA LYS A 450 191.40 58.09 -76.11
C LYS A 450 191.52 56.70 -75.42
N GLY A 451 190.38 56.06 -75.08
CA GLY A 451 190.35 54.59 -74.83
C GLY A 451 189.14 53.94 -74.08
N LYS A 452 188.32 53.17 -74.82
CA LYS A 452 187.57 51.92 -74.47
C LYS A 452 186.48 51.84 -73.35
N ALA A 453 185.55 50.88 -73.56
CA ALA A 453 184.73 50.07 -72.60
C ALA A 453 183.44 50.67 -71.95
N LYS A 454 182.40 49.93 -71.48
CA LYS A 454 181.87 48.52 -71.73
C LYS A 454 180.58 48.21 -70.87
N LYS A 455 179.63 47.38 -71.39
CA LYS A 455 178.46 46.67 -70.74
C LYS A 455 177.29 47.52 -70.15
N GLU A 456 176.00 47.10 -69.95
CA GLU A 456 175.25 45.82 -69.61
C GLU A 456 175.10 45.55 -68.07
N LYS A 457 174.03 45.01 -67.43
CA LYS A 457 172.82 44.21 -67.82
C LYS A 457 171.68 44.25 -66.72
N SER A 458 170.46 43.74 -67.03
CA SER A 458 169.42 43.09 -66.15
C SER A 458 168.57 43.96 -65.18
N MET A 459 167.29 43.63 -64.80
CA MET A 459 166.62 42.42 -64.22
C MET A 459 166.99 42.21 -62.72
N GLU A 460 166.18 41.75 -61.73
CA GLU A 460 165.01 40.82 -61.65
C GLU A 460 164.34 40.96 -60.21
N VAL A 461 163.00 41.10 -60.01
CA VAL A 461 161.91 40.16 -59.52
C VAL A 461 161.91 39.75 -58.00
N ILE A 462 160.73 39.33 -57.47
CA ILE A 462 160.35 38.65 -56.16
C ILE A 462 160.47 39.42 -54.81
N ASP A 463 159.75 39.12 -53.70
CA ASP A 463 158.86 37.96 -53.35
C ASP A 463 157.73 38.21 -52.29
N THR A 464 156.88 37.18 -52.05
CA THR A 464 155.93 36.77 -50.94
C THR A 464 155.69 37.64 -49.66
N ALA A 465 154.59 37.53 -48.87
CA ALA A 465 153.86 36.31 -48.39
C ALA A 465 152.42 36.53 -47.84
N ALA A 466 151.77 35.45 -47.38
CA ALA A 466 150.44 35.32 -46.72
C ALA A 466 150.58 34.38 -45.49
N PRO A 467 149.60 33.58 -44.96
CA PRO A 467 148.12 33.52 -45.07
C PRO A 467 147.45 34.12 -43.80
N VAL A 468 146.33 33.73 -43.14
CA VAL A 468 145.30 32.63 -43.08
C VAL A 468 144.04 33.24 -42.39
N GLU A 469 142.80 32.71 -42.25
CA GLU A 469 141.97 31.54 -42.66
C GLU A 469 140.47 32.02 -42.58
N SER A 470 139.31 31.31 -42.52
CA SER A 470 138.83 29.89 -42.57
C SER A 470 137.43 29.82 -43.24
N ALA A 471 136.55 28.84 -42.94
CA ALA A 471 135.30 28.55 -43.69
C ALA A 471 134.21 27.75 -42.87
N PRO A 472 133.05 27.29 -43.42
CA PRO A 472 131.80 28.07 -43.55
C PRO A 472 130.50 27.25 -43.12
N PRO A 473 129.24 27.43 -43.66
CA PRO A 473 127.97 26.95 -43.04
C PRO A 473 127.32 25.68 -43.67
N PRO A 474 126.11 25.24 -43.23
CA PRO A 474 124.85 25.46 -44.01
C PRO A 474 123.60 25.76 -43.13
N THR A 475 122.46 26.37 -43.51
CA THR A 475 121.44 26.24 -44.59
C THR A 475 120.47 25.02 -44.59
N ILE A 476 119.18 25.32 -44.31
CA ILE A 476 117.91 24.74 -44.84
C ILE A 476 117.54 23.28 -44.52
N GLU A 477 116.30 23.06 -44.04
CA GLU A 477 115.46 21.94 -44.50
C GLU A 477 113.94 22.26 -44.51
N LYS A 478 113.15 21.46 -45.23
CA LYS A 478 111.68 21.53 -45.37
C LYS A 478 111.05 20.13 -45.52
N SER A 479 110.02 19.84 -44.74
CA SER A 479 109.06 18.72 -44.90
C SER A 479 107.74 19.14 -44.23
N LYS A 480 106.51 18.81 -44.65
CA LYS A 480 105.90 17.97 -45.70
C LYS A 480 105.82 16.44 -45.45
N GLY A 481 104.59 15.92 -45.53
CA GLY A 481 104.12 14.58 -45.19
C GLY A 481 102.96 14.73 -44.19
N ASP A 482 101.67 14.64 -44.48
CA ASP A 482 100.81 13.79 -45.36
C ASP A 482 100.32 12.47 -44.70
N ALA A 483 99.00 12.23 -44.84
CA ALA A 483 98.22 10.98 -44.68
C ALA A 483 97.62 10.54 -43.31
N ASP A 484 96.51 9.80 -43.46
CA ASP A 484 95.70 8.96 -42.54
C ASP A 484 94.79 9.60 -41.45
N ALA A 485 93.55 9.13 -41.21
CA ALA A 485 92.64 8.26 -42.00
C ALA A 485 91.18 8.28 -41.46
N ALA A 486 90.20 8.08 -42.36
CA ALA A 486 88.78 7.65 -42.08
C ALA A 486 87.90 8.59 -41.19
N GLU A 487 86.58 8.42 -41.00
CA GLU A 487 85.61 7.50 -41.65
C GLU A 487 84.21 8.13 -41.88
N THR A 488 83.51 7.54 -42.85
CA THR A 488 82.16 7.73 -43.43
C THR A 488 80.94 7.73 -42.47
N THR A 489 80.04 8.72 -42.66
CA THR A 489 78.54 8.64 -42.72
C THR A 489 77.66 7.90 -41.68
N GLY A 490 76.54 8.55 -41.33
CA GLY A 490 75.33 7.97 -40.69
C GLY A 490 74.87 8.81 -39.49
N ARG A 491 73.68 9.43 -39.38
CA ARG A 491 72.31 9.19 -39.88
C ARG A 491 71.64 7.89 -39.39
N THR A 492 70.98 7.97 -38.24
CA THR A 492 69.54 7.60 -38.05
C THR A 492 69.03 8.08 -36.70
N ASP A 493 67.90 8.78 -36.69
CA ASP A 493 67.05 8.94 -35.50
C ASP A 493 66.31 7.63 -35.18
N PRO A 494 66.06 7.30 -33.91
CA PRO A 494 64.99 6.40 -33.51
C PRO A 494 63.81 7.21 -32.94
N ALA A 495 62.90 7.65 -33.82
CA ALA A 495 61.58 8.09 -33.39
C ALA A 495 60.66 6.86 -33.23
N GLY A 496 60.21 6.60 -32.00
CA GLY A 496 59.28 5.50 -31.68
C GLY A 496 59.57 4.87 -30.31
N VAL A 497 58.62 4.21 -29.65
CA VAL A 497 57.18 4.03 -29.96
C VAL A 497 56.37 4.19 -28.67
N THR A 498 55.21 4.85 -28.76
CA THR A 498 54.21 4.86 -27.68
C THR A 498 53.49 3.52 -27.61
N ASN A 499 53.92 2.62 -26.72
CA ASN A 499 53.12 1.45 -26.37
C ASN A 499 52.09 1.81 -25.31
N VAL A 500 50.84 1.96 -25.75
CA VAL A 500 49.65 1.80 -24.93
C VAL A 500 49.02 0.48 -25.37
N GLU A 501 48.99 -0.53 -24.50
CA GLU A 501 47.92 -1.54 -24.43
C GLU A 501 48.11 -2.51 -23.25
N MET A 502 46.98 -2.83 -22.59
CA MET A 502 46.61 -4.06 -21.87
C MET A 502 47.71 -4.91 -21.20
N GLU A 503 47.79 -4.89 -19.87
CA GLU A 503 46.95 -5.72 -18.97
C GLU A 503 46.61 -4.96 -17.67
#